data_AF-B7G4W6-F1
#
_entry.id   AF-B7G4W6-F1
#
_cell.length_a   1.000
_cell.length_b   1.000
_cell.length_c   1.000
_cell.angle_alpha   90.00
_cell.angle_beta   90.00
_cell.angle_gamma   90.00
#
_symmetry.space_group_name_H-M   'P 1'
#
loop_
_entity.id
_entity.type
_entity.pdbx_description
1 polymer ?
#
loop_
_entity_poly.entity_id
_entity_poly.type
_entity_poly.pdbx_seq_one_letter_code
_entity_poly.pdbx_strand_id
1 'polypeptide(L)'
;MPLKGDKGRNTTGHMALTQFIEVMKFAYLQLFALLGGRMAQASQILVPGCGLVEPGKGDDICPTASLWMGQYDLITLEDFSSDSDVEGTSFVGGNIISSQSANFAIHMTSLDPKLPGLEVAGSIADGSPLNVNRGSLVIGTGSITGSGPVPYKVGNRRINANAGNEGAKVRKDITLRDKAGQIERELKKWSIELNNLSAPNTYTRPTNQHGPFILNAKTKDINGVAVFWITANHLFGNDKVQQVELRNDVNAAMVVINVAGKTINWNSGNMVGAFNNKSVRGTTVWNFFEAENIDFGSKNFMGALLAPLAHVKTRGNIDGATAVRMLTINAEVHLPTLSSVCPDHAGASAQISPTVPISDSAPKQLPAASVTKAPTRAPVVPPTPAPVATPTGGNSGQCVADWQDCSKSPSCCGTSVCVFHNQWYSQCKPKPSSFSGQFSVSPPPPQTTVVGNVWLSGAIVQRIPRAAAAWYSQCRN
;
A
#
# COMPACT_ATOMS: atom_id res chain seq x y z
N MET A 1 17.73 74.49 45.52
CA MET A 1 18.93 75.33 45.30
C MET A 1 20.14 74.58 45.88
N PRO A 2 21.31 74.59 45.21
CA PRO A 2 21.62 73.51 44.26
C PRO A 2 23.09 73.01 44.24
N LEU A 3 23.33 72.04 43.34
CA LEU A 3 24.54 71.74 42.53
C LEU A 3 25.58 70.67 42.95
N LYS A 4 25.72 69.70 42.02
CA LYS A 4 26.92 69.13 41.35
C LYS A 4 28.19 68.92 42.22
N GLY A 5 28.86 67.77 42.29
CA GLY A 5 28.97 66.60 41.41
C GLY A 5 30.44 66.45 40.99
N ASP A 6 31.09 65.30 41.20
CA ASP A 6 31.98 64.62 40.24
C ASP A 6 32.52 63.26 40.75
N LYS A 7 33.00 62.48 39.78
CA LYS A 7 33.26 61.03 39.74
C LYS A 7 34.56 60.57 40.39
N GLY A 8 34.54 59.36 40.95
CA GLY A 8 35.72 58.53 41.23
C GLY A 8 35.54 57.10 40.73
N ARG A 9 36.39 56.68 39.77
CA ARG A 9 36.54 55.28 39.31
C ARG A 9 37.16 54.44 40.43
N ASN A 10 36.64 53.22 40.65
CA ASN A 10 37.34 52.20 41.42
C ASN A 10 37.45 50.89 40.62
N THR A 11 38.69 50.45 40.44
CA THR A 11 39.15 49.28 39.71
C THR A 11 39.28 48.11 40.67
N THR A 12 38.28 47.22 40.72
CA THR A 12 38.40 45.89 41.34
C THR A 12 37.25 45.02 40.84
N GLY A 13 37.52 44.13 39.90
CA GLY A 13 36.51 43.21 39.36
C GLY A 13 36.98 42.19 38.32
N HIS A 14 38.23 42.27 37.84
CA HIS A 14 38.73 41.41 36.77
C HIS A 14 39.58 40.21 37.20
N MET A 15 39.68 39.91 38.50
CA MET A 15 40.43 38.72 38.99
C MET A 15 39.56 37.55 39.49
N ALA A 16 38.22 37.66 39.47
CA ALA A 16 37.34 36.59 39.94
C ALA A 16 36.79 35.68 38.81
N LEU A 17 36.80 36.11 37.54
CA LEU A 17 36.17 35.37 36.45
C LEU A 17 37.10 34.30 35.83
N THR A 18 38.42 34.52 35.86
CA THR A 18 39.39 33.59 35.25
C THR A 18 39.65 32.36 36.12
N GLN A 19 39.55 32.47 37.44
CA GLN A 19 39.69 31.31 38.34
C GLN A 19 38.44 30.42 38.35
N PHE A 20 37.26 30.95 38.01
CA PHE A 20 36.02 30.16 37.97
C PHE A 20 35.95 29.24 36.73
N ILE A 21 36.58 29.65 35.62
CA ILE A 21 36.59 28.87 34.37
C ILE A 21 37.54 27.67 34.45
N GLU A 22 38.67 27.77 35.15
CA GLU A 22 39.61 26.66 35.31
C GLU A 22 39.11 25.60 36.29
N VAL A 23 38.39 25.99 37.34
CA VAL A 23 37.75 25.03 38.28
C VAL A 23 36.62 24.24 37.58
N MET A 24 35.89 24.86 36.65
CA MET A 24 34.83 24.17 35.89
C MET A 24 35.39 23.18 34.86
N LYS A 25 36.58 23.43 34.27
CA LYS A 25 37.24 22.47 33.36
C LYS A 25 37.71 21.21 34.09
N PHE A 26 38.22 21.35 35.32
CA PHE A 26 38.63 20.20 36.13
C PHE A 26 37.44 19.35 36.63
N ALA A 27 36.32 20.00 36.97
CA ALA A 27 35.10 19.29 37.35
C ALA A 27 34.49 18.50 36.17
N TYR A 28 34.57 19.02 34.95
CA TYR A 28 34.04 18.35 33.75
C TYR A 28 34.89 17.15 33.31
N LEU A 29 36.23 17.23 33.45
CA LEU A 29 37.11 16.09 33.12
C LEU A 29 37.01 14.94 34.14
N GLN A 30 36.78 15.23 35.42
CA GLN A 30 36.57 14.17 36.42
C GLN A 30 35.19 13.51 36.33
N LEU A 31 34.17 14.24 35.88
CA LEU A 31 32.83 13.67 35.64
C LEU A 31 32.82 12.73 34.41
N PHE A 32 33.64 13.00 33.39
CA PHE A 32 33.83 12.09 32.24
C PHE A 32 34.60 10.81 32.60
N ALA A 33 35.58 10.90 33.51
CA ALA A 33 36.34 9.73 33.97
C ALA A 33 35.54 8.81 34.91
N LEU A 34 34.57 9.35 35.67
CA LEU A 34 33.69 8.57 36.56
C LEU A 34 32.48 7.96 35.84
N LEU A 35 32.05 8.51 34.70
CA LEU A 35 30.95 7.97 33.90
C LEU A 35 31.41 7.09 32.71
N GLY A 36 32.68 7.17 32.30
CA GLY A 36 33.25 6.34 31.22
C GLY A 36 33.81 4.97 31.66
N GLY A 37 33.81 4.66 32.96
CA GLY A 37 34.55 3.52 33.53
C GLY A 37 33.75 2.25 33.84
N ARG A 38 32.47 2.14 33.45
CA ARG A 38 31.65 0.93 33.69
C ARG A 38 30.71 0.62 32.54
N MET A 39 31.25 0.19 31.39
CA MET A 39 30.53 -0.70 30.44
C MET A 39 31.53 -1.48 29.57
N ALA A 40 32.53 -2.09 30.20
CA ALA A 40 33.38 -3.11 29.57
C ALA A 40 33.37 -4.36 30.45
N GLN A 41 32.26 -5.10 30.39
CA GLN A 41 32.08 -6.54 30.70
C GLN A 41 30.60 -6.80 30.94
N ALA A 42 29.84 -6.90 29.85
CA ALA A 42 28.65 -7.73 29.81
C ALA A 42 28.91 -8.75 28.71
N SER A 43 29.02 -10.00 29.14
CA SER A 43 29.29 -11.17 28.32
C SER A 43 28.43 -11.19 27.05
N GLN A 44 29.06 -11.55 25.94
CA GLN A 44 28.39 -11.99 24.74
C GLN A 44 27.49 -13.17 25.07
N ILE A 45 26.19 -12.92 25.22
CA ILE A 45 25.16 -13.90 24.91
C ILE A 45 24.87 -13.72 23.43
N LEU A 46 25.53 -14.54 22.61
CA LEU A 46 25.11 -14.76 21.23
C LEU A 46 23.70 -15.36 21.28
N VAL A 47 22.69 -14.56 20.98
CA VAL A 47 21.44 -15.07 20.41
C VAL A 47 21.62 -14.98 18.89
N PRO A 48 21.71 -16.11 18.16
CA PRO A 48 21.71 -16.06 16.71
C PRO A 48 20.30 -15.69 16.25
N GLY A 49 20.17 -14.62 15.49
CA GLY A 49 18.92 -14.26 14.80
C GLY A 49 18.25 -12.98 15.30
N CYS A 50 18.90 -11.84 15.09
CA CYS A 50 18.22 -10.56 14.88
C CYS A 50 19.23 -9.58 14.26
N GLY A 51 19.34 -9.64 12.93
CA GLY A 51 19.97 -8.55 12.17
C GLY A 51 19.05 -7.34 12.20
N LEU A 52 19.59 -6.19 12.59
CA LEU A 52 18.93 -4.91 12.39
C LEU A 52 18.82 -4.68 10.88
N VAL A 53 17.59 -4.66 10.37
CA VAL A 53 17.30 -4.36 8.96
C VAL A 53 17.52 -2.86 8.76
N GLU A 54 18.50 -2.50 7.94
CA GLU A 54 18.66 -1.13 7.47
C GLU A 54 17.47 -0.73 6.59
N PRO A 55 16.79 0.41 6.86
CA PRO A 55 15.74 0.90 5.99
C PRO A 55 16.36 1.52 4.74
N GLY A 56 16.32 0.84 3.60
CA GLY A 56 16.73 1.46 2.32
C GLY A 56 17.15 0.56 1.16
N LYS A 57 17.25 -0.76 1.31
CA LYS A 57 17.45 -1.66 0.16
C LYS A 57 16.12 -2.26 -0.29
N GLY A 58 15.61 -1.76 -1.41
CA GLY A 58 14.38 -2.22 -2.05
C GLY A 58 14.56 -3.54 -2.79
N ASP A 59 14.69 -4.64 -2.03
CA ASP A 59 14.89 -5.98 -2.62
C ASP A 59 13.73 -6.95 -2.34
N ASP A 60 12.70 -6.57 -1.57
CA ASP A 60 11.56 -7.45 -1.32
C ASP A 60 10.40 -7.13 -2.28
N ILE A 61 10.44 -7.75 -3.47
CA ILE A 61 9.30 -7.82 -4.41
C ILE A 61 8.08 -8.50 -3.77
N CYS A 62 8.27 -9.10 -2.60
CA CYS A 62 7.33 -9.91 -1.87
C CYS A 62 6.92 -9.30 -0.51
N PRO A 63 6.42 -8.05 -0.46
CA PRO A 63 5.92 -7.50 0.78
C PRO A 63 4.64 -8.20 1.22
N THR A 64 4.27 -8.01 2.50
CA THR A 64 3.03 -8.52 3.13
C THR A 64 1.77 -8.27 2.28
N ALA A 65 1.76 -7.21 1.47
CA ALA A 65 0.68 -6.90 0.54
C ALA A 65 0.35 -8.04 -0.45
N SER A 66 1.37 -8.74 -0.97
CA SER A 66 1.17 -9.85 -1.89
C SER A 66 0.54 -11.07 -1.19
N LEU A 67 0.81 -11.24 0.11
CA LEU A 67 0.19 -12.28 0.94
C LEU A 67 -1.31 -12.03 1.13
N TRP A 68 -1.75 -10.77 1.25
CA TRP A 68 -3.18 -10.48 1.31
C TRP A 68 -3.89 -10.92 0.03
N MET A 69 -3.35 -10.60 -1.14
CA MET A 69 -3.94 -11.04 -2.42
C MET A 69 -3.76 -12.55 -2.69
N GLY A 70 -2.84 -13.21 -1.98
CA GLY A 70 -2.73 -14.67 -1.97
C GLY A 70 -3.73 -15.35 -1.04
N GLN A 71 -4.19 -14.64 0.00
CA GLN A 71 -5.19 -15.11 0.96
C GLN A 71 -6.62 -14.86 0.47
N TYR A 72 -6.89 -13.68 -0.09
CA TYR A 72 -8.22 -13.23 -0.50
C TYR A 72 -8.34 -13.12 -2.01
N ASP A 73 -9.45 -13.60 -2.54
CA ASP A 73 -9.86 -13.44 -3.92
C ASP A 73 -10.44 -12.03 -4.16
N LEU A 74 -11.06 -11.45 -3.13
CA LEU A 74 -11.57 -10.09 -3.14
C LEU A 74 -11.12 -9.31 -1.91
N ILE A 75 -10.55 -8.14 -2.14
CA ILE A 75 -10.23 -7.10 -1.17
C ILE A 75 -10.81 -5.78 -1.68
N THR A 76 -11.71 -5.17 -0.91
CA THR A 76 -12.07 -3.76 -1.08
C THR A 76 -11.55 -2.97 0.11
N LEU A 77 -10.93 -1.81 -0.13
CA LEU A 77 -10.41 -0.96 0.95
C LEU A 77 -11.53 -0.12 1.58
N GLU A 78 -12.52 0.24 0.78
CA GLU A 78 -13.73 0.93 1.13
C GLU A 78 -14.94 0.04 0.76
N ASP A 79 -15.98 0.60 0.14
CA ASP A 79 -17.26 -0.08 -0.04
C ASP A 79 -17.28 -1.10 -1.19
N PHE A 80 -18.07 -2.15 -0.99
CA PHE A 80 -18.37 -3.20 -1.96
C PHE A 80 -19.86 -3.23 -2.30
N SER A 81 -20.17 -3.32 -3.59
CA SER A 81 -21.53 -3.48 -4.12
C SER A 81 -21.54 -4.57 -5.18
N SER A 82 -22.31 -5.63 -4.94
CA SER A 82 -22.55 -6.72 -5.91
C SER A 82 -23.98 -7.25 -5.79
N ASP A 83 -24.45 -7.86 -6.86
CA ASP A 83 -25.65 -8.71 -6.93
C ASP A 83 -25.34 -10.15 -7.39
N SER A 84 -24.06 -10.52 -7.33
CA SER A 84 -23.51 -11.73 -7.91
C SER A 84 -22.44 -12.33 -6.99
N ASP A 85 -21.59 -13.20 -7.54
CA ASP A 85 -20.82 -14.15 -6.77
C ASP A 85 -19.34 -13.79 -6.63
N VAL A 86 -18.77 -14.14 -5.48
CA VAL A 86 -17.34 -14.10 -5.23
C VAL A 86 -16.89 -15.51 -4.88
N GLU A 87 -16.10 -16.10 -5.77
CA GLU A 87 -15.36 -17.32 -5.47
C GLU A 87 -14.30 -17.03 -4.42
N GLY A 88 -14.05 -18.02 -3.56
CA GLY A 88 -12.98 -17.90 -2.58
C GLY A 88 -13.23 -16.85 -1.47
N THR A 89 -12.19 -16.49 -0.73
CA THR A 89 -12.36 -15.68 0.49
C THR A 89 -12.40 -14.19 0.19
N SER A 90 -13.14 -13.42 0.99
CA SER A 90 -13.34 -11.99 0.76
C SER A 90 -13.09 -11.14 2.00
N PHE A 91 -12.49 -9.96 1.78
CA PHE A 91 -12.32 -8.90 2.76
C PHE A 91 -12.93 -7.58 2.25
N VAL A 92 -13.82 -6.99 3.03
CA VAL A 92 -14.42 -5.68 2.76
C VAL A 92 -14.02 -4.71 3.86
N GLY A 93 -13.13 -3.78 3.55
CA GLY A 93 -12.60 -2.77 4.48
C GLY A 93 -13.62 -1.69 4.86
N GLY A 94 -14.54 -1.37 3.94
CA GLY A 94 -15.68 -0.51 4.17
C GLY A 94 -16.98 -1.29 4.39
N ASN A 95 -18.05 -0.82 3.74
CA ASN A 95 -19.39 -1.38 3.88
C ASN A 95 -19.75 -2.28 2.70
N ILE A 96 -20.62 -3.27 2.94
CA ILE A 96 -21.41 -3.87 1.86
C ILE A 96 -22.65 -3.01 1.67
N ILE A 97 -22.73 -2.29 0.55
CA ILE A 97 -23.77 -1.26 0.32
C ILE A 97 -24.94 -1.73 -0.57
N SER A 98 -24.76 -2.83 -1.31
CA SER A 98 -25.81 -3.40 -2.15
C SER A 98 -26.93 -4.02 -1.31
N SER A 99 -28.18 -3.81 -1.68
CA SER A 99 -29.34 -4.51 -1.10
C SER A 99 -29.64 -5.87 -1.75
N GLN A 100 -28.88 -6.26 -2.78
CA GLN A 100 -29.09 -7.49 -3.55
C GLN A 100 -28.38 -8.69 -2.93
N SER A 101 -28.88 -9.90 -3.21
CA SER A 101 -28.22 -11.14 -2.76
C SER A 101 -26.85 -11.27 -3.41
N ALA A 102 -25.90 -11.89 -2.70
CA ALA A 102 -24.58 -12.25 -3.23
C ALA A 102 -24.10 -13.53 -2.53
N ASN A 103 -23.31 -14.33 -3.26
CA ASN A 103 -22.67 -15.52 -2.71
C ASN A 103 -21.17 -15.26 -2.50
N PHE A 104 -20.63 -15.71 -1.38
CA PHE A 104 -19.22 -15.61 -1.04
C PHE A 104 -18.67 -16.98 -0.70
N ALA A 105 -17.35 -17.14 -0.85
CA ALA A 105 -16.64 -18.38 -0.55
C ALA A 105 -17.24 -19.58 -1.28
N ILE A 106 -17.66 -19.37 -2.53
CA ILE A 106 -18.05 -20.44 -3.46
C ILE A 106 -16.82 -21.00 -4.17
N HIS A 107 -16.98 -22.18 -4.78
CA HIS A 107 -15.93 -22.89 -5.53
C HIS A 107 -14.63 -23.22 -4.76
N MET A 108 -14.64 -23.09 -3.42
CA MET A 108 -13.57 -23.58 -2.55
C MET A 108 -13.77 -25.07 -2.25
N THR A 109 -12.70 -25.86 -2.39
CA THR A 109 -12.69 -27.30 -2.07
C THR A 109 -12.73 -27.55 -0.56
N SER A 110 -12.04 -26.72 0.23
CA SER A 110 -12.09 -26.73 1.68
C SER A 110 -11.72 -25.37 2.27
N LEU A 111 -12.32 -25.04 3.40
CA LEU A 111 -11.93 -23.94 4.29
C LEU A 111 -12.35 -24.38 5.69
N ASP A 112 -11.48 -24.25 6.69
CA ASP A 112 -11.89 -24.52 8.08
C ASP A 112 -13.12 -23.64 8.38
N PRO A 113 -14.25 -24.22 8.80
CA PRO A 113 -15.48 -23.48 9.05
C PRO A 113 -15.33 -22.34 10.07
N LYS A 114 -14.30 -22.39 10.94
CA LYS A 114 -13.97 -21.33 11.91
C LYS A 114 -13.23 -20.16 11.29
N LEU A 115 -12.55 -20.37 10.17
CA LEU A 115 -11.87 -19.31 9.42
C LEU A 115 -12.89 -18.48 8.63
N PRO A 116 -12.62 -17.19 8.41
CA PRO A 116 -13.53 -16.34 7.67
C PRO A 116 -13.57 -16.71 6.18
N GLY A 117 -14.77 -16.94 5.65
CA GLY A 117 -15.03 -16.90 4.20
C GLY A 117 -15.34 -15.47 3.72
N LEU A 118 -15.91 -14.65 4.61
CA LEU A 118 -16.17 -13.23 4.38
C LEU A 118 -15.86 -12.43 5.66
N GLU A 119 -15.08 -11.37 5.52
CA GLU A 119 -14.85 -10.37 6.56
C GLU A 119 -15.36 -9.00 6.09
N VAL A 120 -16.07 -8.29 6.95
CA VAL A 120 -16.59 -6.94 6.68
C VAL A 120 -16.26 -6.02 7.85
N ALA A 121 -15.31 -5.11 7.66
CA ALA A 121 -14.87 -4.20 8.71
C ALA A 121 -15.89 -3.08 9.00
N GLY A 122 -16.64 -2.63 7.99
CA GLY A 122 -17.72 -1.65 8.12
C GLY A 122 -19.08 -2.27 8.47
N SER A 123 -20.13 -1.70 7.87
CA SER A 123 -21.52 -2.13 8.05
C SER A 123 -22.03 -2.94 6.84
N ILE A 124 -23.10 -3.68 7.04
CA ILE A 124 -23.80 -4.40 5.98
C ILE A 124 -25.18 -3.75 5.83
N ALA A 125 -25.46 -3.20 4.65
CA ALA A 125 -26.75 -2.60 4.34
C ALA A 125 -27.87 -3.65 4.37
N ASP A 126 -29.09 -3.21 4.72
CA ASP A 126 -30.28 -4.05 4.68
C ASP A 126 -30.59 -4.52 3.24
N GLY A 127 -31.23 -5.68 3.10
CA GLY A 127 -31.56 -6.23 1.79
C GLY A 127 -31.79 -7.74 1.78
N SER A 128 -31.74 -8.31 0.57
CA SER A 128 -31.84 -9.75 0.32
C SER A 128 -30.73 -10.53 1.03
N PRO A 129 -30.95 -11.81 1.39
CA PRO A 129 -29.97 -12.59 2.14
C PRO A 129 -28.57 -12.61 1.48
N LEU A 130 -27.52 -12.60 2.31
CA LEU A 130 -26.16 -12.94 1.84
C LEU A 130 -25.87 -14.41 2.16
N ASN A 131 -25.14 -15.08 1.27
CA ASN A 131 -24.76 -16.48 1.45
C ASN A 131 -23.24 -16.58 1.58
N VAL A 132 -22.77 -17.14 2.70
CA VAL A 132 -21.37 -17.49 2.92
C VAL A 132 -21.27 -19.01 2.85
N ASN A 133 -20.72 -19.53 1.76
CA ASN A 133 -20.82 -20.95 1.39
C ASN A 133 -19.77 -21.84 2.06
N ARG A 134 -18.64 -21.26 2.45
CA ARG A 134 -17.58 -21.88 3.23
C ARG A 134 -17.04 -20.89 4.25
N GLY A 135 -16.58 -21.39 5.39
CA GLY A 135 -16.09 -20.55 6.47
C GLY A 135 -17.19 -19.74 7.17
N SER A 136 -16.75 -18.87 8.07
CA SER A 136 -17.56 -17.97 8.89
C SER A 136 -17.70 -16.58 8.26
N LEU A 137 -18.71 -15.82 8.72
CA LEU A 137 -18.76 -14.36 8.53
C LEU A 137 -18.20 -13.68 9.76
N VAL A 138 -17.29 -12.72 9.56
CA VAL A 138 -16.77 -11.86 10.62
C VAL A 138 -17.10 -10.42 10.30
N ILE A 139 -17.72 -9.70 11.25
CA ILE A 139 -18.08 -8.29 11.08
C ILE A 139 -17.40 -7.39 12.12
N GLY A 140 -16.99 -6.19 11.71
CA GLY A 140 -16.43 -5.18 12.60
C GLY A 140 -17.51 -4.39 13.34
N THR A 141 -18.65 -4.18 12.69
CA THR A 141 -19.76 -3.37 13.22
C THR A 141 -21.11 -4.06 13.04
N GLY A 142 -22.17 -3.49 13.63
CA GLY A 142 -23.52 -4.04 13.56
C GLY A 142 -23.88 -4.98 14.72
N SER A 143 -25.19 -5.22 14.85
CA SER A 143 -25.76 -6.16 15.82
C SER A 143 -26.03 -7.50 15.14
N ILE A 144 -25.56 -8.58 15.77
CA ILE A 144 -25.85 -9.94 15.35
C ILE A 144 -27.06 -10.43 16.13
N THR A 145 -28.08 -10.92 15.44
CA THR A 145 -29.22 -11.62 16.06
C THR A 145 -29.41 -12.99 15.41
N GLY A 146 -30.10 -13.89 16.12
CA GLY A 146 -30.18 -15.30 15.77
C GLY A 146 -29.17 -16.15 16.53
N SER A 147 -29.54 -17.40 16.78
CA SER A 147 -28.74 -18.39 17.48
C SER A 147 -28.98 -19.77 16.86
N GLY A 148 -27.94 -20.51 16.51
CA GLY A 148 -28.04 -21.83 15.86
C GLY A 148 -27.31 -21.89 14.51
N PRO A 149 -27.46 -22.98 13.73
CA PRO A 149 -26.66 -23.20 12.52
C PRO A 149 -26.97 -22.19 11.40
N VAL A 150 -28.25 -21.85 11.16
CA VAL A 150 -28.74 -20.86 10.16
C VAL A 150 -30.21 -20.50 10.52
N PRO A 151 -30.74 -19.29 10.27
CA PRO A 151 -30.08 -18.08 9.76
C PRO A 151 -29.68 -17.10 10.87
N TYR A 152 -28.56 -16.44 10.66
CA TYR A 152 -28.17 -15.25 11.43
C TYR A 152 -28.80 -14.00 10.79
N LYS A 153 -28.80 -12.90 11.54
CA LYS A 153 -29.02 -11.56 10.99
C LYS A 153 -27.91 -10.63 11.44
N VAL A 154 -27.50 -9.75 10.53
CA VAL A 154 -26.66 -8.58 10.81
C VAL A 154 -27.47 -7.34 10.46
N GLY A 155 -27.79 -6.52 11.45
CA GLY A 155 -28.86 -5.52 11.28
C GLY A 155 -30.19 -6.21 10.94
N ASN A 156 -30.89 -5.78 9.89
CA ASN A 156 -32.11 -6.46 9.43
C ASN A 156 -31.85 -7.48 8.32
N ARG A 157 -30.61 -7.62 7.87
CA ARG A 157 -30.26 -8.51 6.77
C ARG A 157 -30.01 -9.93 7.22
N ARG A 158 -30.63 -10.89 6.52
CA ARG A 158 -30.39 -12.32 6.75
C ARG A 158 -29.03 -12.73 6.23
N ILE A 159 -28.30 -13.50 7.03
CA ILE A 159 -27.04 -14.14 6.64
C ILE A 159 -27.22 -15.66 6.69
N ASN A 160 -26.95 -16.30 5.57
CA ASN A 160 -26.91 -17.75 5.44
C ASN A 160 -25.44 -18.21 5.53
N ALA A 161 -25.01 -18.64 6.72
CA ALA A 161 -23.71 -19.28 6.92
C ALA A 161 -23.85 -20.78 6.59
N ASN A 162 -23.70 -21.14 5.32
CA ASN A 162 -24.10 -22.47 4.83
C ASN A 162 -23.25 -23.62 5.38
N ALA A 163 -22.02 -23.33 5.84
CA ALA A 163 -21.17 -24.27 6.58
C ALA A 163 -21.49 -24.32 8.09
N GLY A 164 -22.67 -23.86 8.53
CA GLY A 164 -23.04 -23.77 9.94
C GLY A 164 -23.08 -25.13 10.66
N ASN A 165 -23.47 -26.20 9.96
CA ASN A 165 -23.44 -27.57 10.49
C ASN A 165 -22.00 -28.11 10.66
N GLU A 166 -21.03 -27.49 9.99
CA GLU A 166 -19.60 -27.80 10.11
C GLU A 166 -18.92 -26.93 11.18
N GLY A 167 -19.65 -25.98 11.78
CA GLY A 167 -19.18 -25.11 12.85
C GLY A 167 -18.97 -23.65 12.44
N ALA A 168 -19.36 -23.25 11.23
CA ALA A 168 -19.30 -21.86 10.82
C ALA A 168 -20.27 -20.98 11.62
N LYS A 169 -19.85 -19.74 11.89
CA LYS A 169 -20.60 -18.79 12.70
C LYS A 169 -20.62 -17.41 12.05
N VAL A 170 -21.55 -16.58 12.48
CA VAL A 170 -21.44 -15.12 12.33
C VAL A 170 -20.93 -14.57 13.65
N ARG A 171 -19.77 -13.92 13.62
CA ARG A 171 -19.14 -13.37 14.83
C ARG A 171 -18.69 -11.94 14.61
N LYS A 172 -18.53 -11.22 15.72
CA LYS A 172 -18.01 -9.85 15.72
C LYS A 172 -16.53 -9.86 16.06
N ASP A 173 -15.76 -9.05 15.36
CA ASP A 173 -14.36 -8.80 15.65
C ASP A 173 -14.03 -7.33 15.38
N ILE A 174 -13.85 -6.56 16.44
CA ILE A 174 -13.67 -5.11 16.34
C ILE A 174 -12.30 -4.74 15.75
N THR A 175 -11.34 -5.66 15.73
CA THR A 175 -9.99 -5.40 15.20
C THR A 175 -9.97 -5.40 13.66
N LEU A 176 -11.08 -5.77 13.00
CA LEU A 176 -11.18 -5.70 11.54
C LEU A 176 -10.95 -4.29 11.00
N ARG A 177 -11.25 -3.24 11.77
CA ARG A 177 -10.94 -1.86 11.37
C ARG A 177 -9.44 -1.59 11.31
N ASP A 178 -8.70 -2.09 12.29
CA ASP A 178 -7.24 -1.96 12.33
C ASP A 178 -6.60 -2.78 11.20
N LYS A 179 -7.13 -3.99 10.97
CA LYS A 179 -6.76 -4.85 9.83
C LYS A 179 -7.04 -4.16 8.49
N ALA A 180 -8.19 -3.51 8.32
CA ALA A 180 -8.51 -2.75 7.11
C ALA A 180 -7.48 -1.64 6.86
N GLY A 181 -7.15 -0.86 7.90
CA GLY A 181 -6.11 0.18 7.80
C GLY A 181 -4.72 -0.38 7.47
N GLN A 182 -4.38 -1.58 7.97
CA GLN A 182 -3.14 -2.26 7.62
C GLN A 182 -3.12 -2.69 6.14
N ILE A 183 -4.14 -3.42 5.70
CA ILE A 183 -4.30 -3.89 4.33
C ILE A 183 -4.24 -2.71 3.35
N GLU A 184 -4.93 -1.62 3.64
CA GLU A 184 -4.91 -0.40 2.82
C GLU A 184 -3.49 0.17 2.66
N ARG A 185 -2.78 0.37 3.78
CA ARG A 185 -1.41 0.93 3.75
C ARG A 185 -0.47 0.03 2.96
N GLU A 186 -0.55 -1.28 3.17
CA GLU A 186 0.34 -2.25 2.54
C GLU A 186 0.07 -2.39 1.04
N LEU A 187 -1.20 -2.46 0.61
CA LEU A 187 -1.54 -2.53 -0.82
C LEU A 187 -1.19 -1.24 -1.58
N LYS A 188 -1.42 -0.06 -0.97
CA LYS A 188 -0.99 1.22 -1.56
C LYS A 188 0.53 1.31 -1.68
N LYS A 189 1.25 0.92 -0.63
CA LYS A 189 2.72 0.90 -0.63
C LYS A 189 3.24 -0.03 -1.73
N TRP A 190 2.73 -1.26 -1.79
CA TRP A 190 3.17 -2.24 -2.78
C TRP A 190 2.88 -1.81 -4.21
N SER A 191 1.70 -1.22 -4.46
CA SER A 191 1.37 -0.66 -5.77
C SER A 191 2.39 0.41 -6.25
N ILE A 192 2.88 1.26 -5.34
CA ILE A 192 3.95 2.23 -5.65
C ILE A 192 5.30 1.53 -5.85
N GLU A 193 5.63 0.54 -5.02
CA GLU A 193 6.88 -0.23 -5.17
C GLU A 193 6.94 -0.96 -6.52
N LEU A 194 5.86 -1.62 -6.92
CA LEU A 194 5.72 -2.26 -8.24
C LEU A 194 5.88 -1.27 -9.39
N ASN A 195 5.33 -0.05 -9.25
CA ASN A 195 5.47 1.00 -10.25
C ASN A 195 6.92 1.52 -10.38
N ASN A 196 7.70 1.46 -9.30
CA ASN A 196 9.09 1.89 -9.30
C ASN A 196 10.06 0.81 -9.85
N LEU A 197 9.58 -0.40 -10.14
CA LEU A 197 10.40 -1.44 -10.76
C LEU A 197 10.80 -1.04 -12.18
N SER A 198 12.02 -1.42 -12.56
CA SER A 198 12.48 -1.29 -13.94
C SER A 198 11.60 -2.13 -14.87
N ALA A 199 11.08 -1.52 -15.93
CA ALA A 199 10.15 -2.14 -16.88
C ALA A 199 10.77 -2.31 -18.29
N PRO A 200 11.75 -3.20 -18.47
CA PRO A 200 12.46 -3.37 -19.74
C PRO A 200 11.63 -4.08 -20.82
N ASN A 201 10.52 -4.73 -20.46
CA ASN A 201 9.72 -5.48 -21.42
C ASN A 201 8.80 -4.58 -22.24
N THR A 202 8.60 -4.95 -23.51
CA THR A 202 7.88 -4.14 -24.49
C THR A 202 6.55 -4.76 -24.88
N TYR A 203 5.66 -3.97 -25.47
CA TYR A 203 4.41 -4.45 -26.05
C TYR A 203 4.23 -3.96 -27.48
N THR A 204 3.45 -4.70 -28.26
CA THR A 204 2.95 -4.27 -29.58
C THR A 204 1.49 -3.91 -29.47
N ARG A 205 1.03 -2.92 -30.24
CA ARG A 205 -0.37 -2.51 -30.28
C ARG A 205 -0.84 -2.23 -31.70
N PRO A 206 -2.14 -2.40 -32.00
CA PRO A 206 -2.71 -1.94 -33.25
C PRO A 206 -2.80 -0.42 -33.28
N THR A 207 -2.51 0.18 -34.45
CA THR A 207 -2.65 1.63 -34.68
C THR A 207 -3.65 1.99 -35.78
N ASN A 208 -3.75 1.18 -36.84
CA ASN A 208 -4.55 1.52 -38.03
C ASN A 208 -5.70 0.55 -38.30
N GLN A 209 -5.44 -0.75 -38.12
CA GLN A 209 -6.41 -1.82 -38.29
C GLN A 209 -6.64 -2.50 -36.95
N HIS A 210 -7.80 -3.10 -36.78
CA HIS A 210 -8.06 -3.88 -35.58
C HIS A 210 -7.06 -5.04 -35.47
N GLY A 211 -6.56 -5.29 -34.27
CA GLY A 211 -5.53 -6.31 -34.07
C GLY A 211 -5.15 -6.55 -32.60
N PRO A 212 -4.12 -7.36 -32.36
CA PRO A 212 -3.73 -7.75 -31.01
C PRO A 212 -2.89 -6.68 -30.30
N PHE A 213 -3.16 -6.49 -29.02
CA PHE A 213 -2.21 -5.93 -28.06
C PHE A 213 -1.42 -7.09 -27.44
N ILE A 214 -0.10 -7.11 -27.61
CA ILE A 214 0.75 -8.24 -27.18
C ILE A 214 1.80 -7.73 -26.21
N LEU A 215 1.78 -8.22 -24.98
CA LEU A 215 2.82 -8.03 -23.97
C LEU A 215 3.91 -9.07 -24.22
N ASN A 216 5.13 -8.63 -24.55
CA ASN A 216 6.26 -9.52 -24.86
C ASN A 216 7.29 -9.50 -23.73
N ALA A 217 7.21 -10.47 -22.82
CA ALA A 217 8.19 -10.63 -21.74
C ALA A 217 9.42 -11.35 -22.30
N LYS A 218 10.47 -10.57 -22.52
CA LYS A 218 11.76 -11.00 -23.08
C LYS A 218 12.89 -10.95 -22.05
N THR A 219 12.64 -10.35 -20.90
CA THR A 219 13.57 -10.25 -19.78
C THR A 219 12.81 -10.39 -18.47
N LYS A 220 13.48 -10.93 -17.46
CA LYS A 220 13.03 -10.96 -16.07
C LYS A 220 14.22 -10.63 -15.17
N ASP A 221 13.94 -10.13 -13.98
CA ASP A 221 14.98 -9.89 -12.99
C ASP A 221 15.48 -11.19 -12.32
N ILE A 222 16.39 -11.04 -11.35
CA ILE A 222 16.96 -12.16 -10.59
C ILE A 222 15.92 -12.90 -9.75
N ASN A 223 14.84 -12.23 -9.36
CA ASN A 223 13.72 -12.79 -8.61
C ASN A 223 12.69 -13.46 -9.54
N GLY A 224 12.93 -13.44 -10.85
CA GLY A 224 12.06 -14.05 -11.84
C GLY A 224 10.86 -13.20 -12.23
N VAL A 225 10.88 -11.89 -11.99
CA VAL A 225 9.78 -10.97 -12.34
C VAL A 225 10.00 -10.32 -13.70
N ALA A 226 9.01 -10.41 -14.59
CA ALA A 226 8.96 -9.63 -15.82
C ALA A 226 8.04 -8.42 -15.62
N VAL A 227 8.58 -7.21 -15.83
CA VAL A 227 7.85 -5.96 -15.60
C VAL A 227 7.60 -5.25 -16.93
N PHE A 228 6.38 -4.75 -17.10
CA PHE A 228 5.93 -3.91 -18.19
C PHE A 228 5.46 -2.55 -17.65
N TRP A 229 5.58 -1.52 -18.49
CA TRP A 229 4.95 -0.22 -18.26
C TRP A 229 4.12 0.15 -19.49
N ILE A 230 2.82 0.38 -19.29
CA ILE A 230 1.90 0.75 -20.36
C ILE A 230 1.09 1.99 -19.97
N THR A 231 0.67 2.76 -20.95
CA THR A 231 -0.33 3.83 -20.75
C THR A 231 -1.72 3.27 -21.04
N ALA A 232 -2.71 3.64 -20.24
CA ALA A 232 -4.10 3.20 -20.37
C ALA A 232 -4.66 3.36 -21.78
N ASN A 233 -4.38 4.49 -22.43
CA ASN A 233 -4.86 4.79 -23.78
C ASN A 233 -4.29 3.87 -24.86
N HIS A 234 -3.17 3.19 -24.61
CA HIS A 234 -2.59 2.27 -25.59
C HIS A 234 -3.33 0.94 -25.65
N LEU A 235 -3.97 0.54 -24.54
CA LEU A 235 -4.72 -0.71 -24.40
C LEU A 235 -6.21 -0.43 -24.20
N PHE A 236 -6.59 0.00 -22.98
CA PHE A 236 -7.98 0.13 -22.59
C PHE A 236 -8.72 1.17 -23.42
N GLY A 237 -8.10 2.34 -23.63
CA GLY A 237 -8.66 3.41 -24.44
C GLY A 237 -8.62 3.18 -25.96
N ASN A 238 -8.00 2.10 -26.43
CA ASN A 238 -7.75 1.86 -27.86
C ASN A 238 -8.85 0.96 -28.47
N ASP A 239 -9.71 1.56 -29.30
CA ASP A 239 -10.80 0.87 -30.00
C ASP A 239 -10.32 -0.16 -31.04
N LYS A 240 -9.05 -0.08 -31.46
CA LYS A 240 -8.45 -1.04 -32.41
C LYS A 240 -7.98 -2.32 -31.75
N VAL A 241 -7.91 -2.39 -30.42
CA VAL A 241 -7.57 -3.64 -29.74
C VAL A 241 -8.73 -4.63 -29.90
N GLN A 242 -8.45 -5.79 -30.50
CA GLN A 242 -9.38 -6.92 -30.60
C GLN A 242 -9.08 -8.00 -29.57
N GLN A 243 -7.81 -8.17 -29.22
CA GLN A 243 -7.37 -9.17 -28.29
C GLN A 243 -6.15 -8.71 -27.50
N VAL A 244 -6.03 -9.19 -26.26
CA VAL A 244 -4.91 -8.93 -25.36
C VAL A 244 -4.21 -10.25 -25.06
N GLU A 245 -2.93 -10.33 -25.38
CA GLU A 245 -2.12 -11.54 -25.25
C GLU A 245 -0.87 -11.26 -24.41
N LEU A 246 -0.48 -12.24 -23.59
CA LEU A 246 0.78 -12.26 -22.88
C LEU A 246 1.67 -13.36 -23.45
N ARG A 247 2.90 -13.00 -23.85
CA ARG A 247 3.96 -13.92 -24.25
C ARG A 247 5.08 -13.88 -23.23
N ASN A 248 5.19 -14.96 -22.45
CA ASN A 248 6.18 -15.11 -21.38
C ASN A 248 7.34 -16.00 -21.83
N ASP A 249 8.20 -15.49 -22.72
CA ASP A 249 9.27 -16.29 -23.35
C ASP A 249 10.46 -16.55 -22.42
N VAL A 250 10.50 -15.87 -21.27
CA VAL A 250 11.55 -16.01 -20.25
C VAL A 250 11.13 -16.86 -19.06
N ASN A 251 9.92 -17.43 -19.09
CA ASN A 251 9.34 -18.17 -17.96
C ASN A 251 9.45 -17.37 -16.66
N ALA A 252 9.03 -16.09 -16.70
CA ALA A 252 8.91 -15.28 -15.51
C ALA A 252 7.92 -15.93 -14.54
N ALA A 253 8.28 -15.97 -13.26
CA ALA A 253 7.46 -16.51 -12.20
C ALA A 253 6.32 -15.54 -11.84
N MET A 254 6.56 -14.23 -11.96
CA MET A 254 5.55 -13.18 -11.88
C MET A 254 5.64 -12.28 -13.10
N VAL A 255 4.49 -11.81 -13.59
CA VAL A 255 4.40 -10.73 -14.56
C VAL A 255 3.73 -9.52 -13.92
N VAL A 256 4.40 -8.37 -13.92
CA VAL A 256 3.85 -7.10 -13.42
C VAL A 256 3.59 -6.17 -14.59
N ILE A 257 2.36 -5.66 -14.69
CA ILE A 257 1.96 -4.72 -15.75
C ILE A 257 1.52 -3.43 -15.07
N ASN A 258 2.42 -2.44 -15.03
CA ASN A 258 2.12 -1.11 -14.51
C ASN A 258 1.32 -0.33 -15.55
N VAL A 259 0.14 0.16 -15.16
CA VAL A 259 -0.79 0.88 -16.04
C VAL A 259 -0.91 2.33 -15.58
N ALA A 260 -0.40 3.26 -16.38
CA ALA A 260 -0.52 4.69 -16.14
C ALA A 260 -1.86 5.24 -16.67
N GLY A 261 -2.52 6.08 -15.87
CA GLY A 261 -3.81 6.69 -16.19
C GLY A 261 -4.77 6.75 -15.00
N LYS A 262 -5.33 7.94 -14.74
CA LYS A 262 -6.29 8.17 -13.64
C LYS A 262 -7.70 7.68 -13.94
N THR A 263 -8.10 7.67 -15.20
CA THR A 263 -9.41 7.21 -15.66
C THR A 263 -9.20 6.18 -16.76
N ILE A 264 -9.74 4.98 -16.54
CA ILE A 264 -9.59 3.83 -17.43
C ILE A 264 -10.98 3.44 -17.92
N ASN A 265 -11.18 3.42 -19.23
CA ASN A 265 -12.39 2.85 -19.84
C ASN A 265 -11.94 1.75 -20.80
N TRP A 266 -12.48 0.54 -20.66
CA TRP A 266 -12.13 -0.57 -21.55
C TRP A 266 -13.02 -0.57 -22.79
N ASN A 267 -12.51 0.08 -23.84
CA ASN A 267 -13.27 0.34 -25.06
C ASN A 267 -13.46 -0.91 -25.93
N SER A 268 -12.44 -1.76 -26.04
CA SER A 268 -12.48 -2.90 -26.96
C SER A 268 -11.52 -4.04 -26.56
N GLY A 269 -11.75 -5.19 -27.18
CA GLY A 269 -10.91 -6.37 -27.11
C GLY A 269 -11.26 -7.33 -25.98
N ASN A 270 -10.74 -8.55 -26.08
CA ASN A 270 -10.87 -9.62 -25.09
C ASN A 270 -9.48 -10.14 -24.68
N MET A 271 -9.32 -10.61 -23.45
CA MET A 271 -8.08 -11.28 -23.04
C MET A 271 -8.08 -12.72 -23.57
N VAL A 272 -6.96 -13.15 -24.17
CA VAL A 272 -6.86 -14.44 -24.87
C VAL A 272 -5.50 -15.11 -24.59
N GLY A 273 -5.32 -16.31 -25.16
CA GLY A 273 -4.04 -17.01 -25.13
C GLY A 273 -3.66 -17.42 -23.72
N ALA A 274 -2.51 -16.95 -23.25
CA ALA A 274 -1.98 -17.29 -21.92
C ALA A 274 -2.97 -16.97 -20.78
N PHE A 275 -3.83 -15.96 -20.93
CA PHE A 275 -4.83 -15.60 -19.92
C PHE A 275 -5.93 -16.65 -19.71
N ASN A 276 -6.13 -17.57 -20.65
CA ASN A 276 -7.04 -18.72 -20.46
C ASN A 276 -6.50 -19.72 -19.42
N ASN A 277 -5.22 -19.65 -19.08
CA ASN A 277 -4.60 -20.51 -18.07
C ASN A 277 -4.72 -19.90 -16.67
N LYS A 278 -5.33 -20.63 -15.74
CA LYS A 278 -5.51 -20.22 -14.33
C LYS A 278 -4.18 -19.87 -13.65
N SER A 279 -3.11 -20.64 -13.89
CA SER A 279 -1.78 -20.38 -13.30
C SER A 279 -1.18 -19.05 -13.77
N VAL A 280 -1.38 -18.70 -15.06
CA VAL A 280 -0.93 -17.41 -15.61
C VAL A 280 -1.71 -16.25 -14.97
N ARG A 281 -3.04 -16.39 -14.81
CA ARG A 281 -3.84 -15.37 -14.11
C ARG A 281 -3.40 -15.17 -12.66
N GLY A 282 -3.11 -16.27 -11.96
CA GLY A 282 -2.59 -16.24 -10.59
C GLY A 282 -1.17 -15.70 -10.45
N THR A 283 -0.43 -15.45 -11.54
CA THR A 283 0.94 -14.93 -11.50
C THR A 283 1.11 -13.61 -12.25
N THR A 284 0.02 -13.05 -12.78
CA THR A 284 0.03 -11.77 -13.51
C THR A 284 -0.66 -10.70 -12.69
N VAL A 285 0.08 -9.66 -12.29
CA VAL A 285 -0.43 -8.51 -11.55
C VAL A 285 -0.59 -7.32 -12.50
N TRP A 286 -1.82 -6.82 -12.61
CA TRP A 286 -2.13 -5.56 -13.25
C TRP A 286 -2.17 -4.45 -12.20
N ASN A 287 -1.15 -3.61 -12.19
CA ASN A 287 -0.98 -2.57 -11.19
C ASN A 287 -1.42 -1.21 -11.75
N PHE A 288 -2.63 -0.79 -11.40
CA PHE A 288 -3.20 0.52 -11.70
C PHE A 288 -2.85 1.49 -10.57
N PHE A 289 -1.60 1.92 -10.54
CA PHE A 289 -0.99 2.59 -9.39
C PHE A 289 -1.54 3.99 -9.08
N GLU A 290 -2.16 4.64 -10.05
CA GLU A 290 -2.72 5.99 -9.91
C GLU A 290 -4.18 6.10 -10.36
N ALA A 291 -4.82 4.99 -10.74
CA ALA A 291 -6.18 5.02 -11.22
C ALA A 291 -7.16 5.39 -10.10
N GLU A 292 -8.04 6.34 -10.38
CA GLU A 292 -9.10 6.78 -9.46
C GLU A 292 -10.45 6.20 -9.89
N ASN A 293 -10.64 5.98 -11.20
CA ASN A 293 -11.85 5.43 -11.80
C ASN A 293 -11.50 4.41 -12.90
N ILE A 294 -12.08 3.22 -12.83
CA ILE A 294 -11.93 2.17 -13.84
C ILE A 294 -13.32 1.65 -14.20
N ASP A 295 -13.65 1.66 -15.49
CA ASP A 295 -14.83 1.01 -16.03
C ASP A 295 -14.42 -0.04 -17.06
N PHE A 296 -14.58 -1.32 -16.71
CA PHE A 296 -14.32 -2.44 -17.61
C PHE A 296 -15.52 -2.80 -18.51
N GLY A 297 -16.63 -2.07 -18.39
CA GLY A 297 -17.82 -2.28 -19.19
C GLY A 297 -18.38 -3.68 -18.97
N SER A 298 -18.43 -4.48 -20.03
CA SER A 298 -18.88 -5.88 -20.00
C SER A 298 -17.75 -6.86 -20.36
N LYS A 299 -16.49 -6.44 -20.21
CA LYS A 299 -15.33 -7.26 -20.55
C LYS A 299 -14.90 -8.12 -19.36
N ASN A 300 -14.53 -9.36 -19.64
CA ASN A 300 -13.89 -10.20 -18.63
C ASN A 300 -12.44 -9.76 -18.46
N PHE A 301 -12.06 -9.49 -17.22
CA PHE A 301 -10.70 -9.14 -16.83
C PHE A 301 -9.99 -10.40 -16.33
N MET A 302 -8.73 -10.61 -16.72
CA MET A 302 -7.98 -11.83 -16.39
C MET A 302 -6.60 -11.49 -15.80
N GLY A 303 -6.36 -11.99 -14.59
CA GLY A 303 -5.18 -11.69 -13.79
C GLY A 303 -5.51 -10.97 -12.49
N ALA A 304 -4.53 -10.86 -11.61
CA ALA A 304 -4.69 -10.14 -10.35
C ALA A 304 -4.83 -8.62 -10.61
N LEU A 305 -5.92 -8.03 -10.13
CA LEU A 305 -6.22 -6.60 -10.25
C LEU A 305 -5.77 -5.87 -8.99
N LEU A 306 -4.74 -5.03 -9.08
CA LEU A 306 -4.28 -4.16 -8.01
C LEU A 306 -4.55 -2.69 -8.39
N ALA A 307 -5.61 -2.11 -7.81
CA ALA A 307 -6.01 -0.71 -8.05
C ALA A 307 -6.43 -0.03 -6.73
N PRO A 308 -5.51 0.16 -5.78
CA PRO A 308 -5.84 0.54 -4.39
C PRO A 308 -6.36 1.97 -4.23
N LEU A 309 -6.43 2.75 -5.31
CA LEU A 309 -7.00 4.10 -5.34
C LEU A 309 -8.30 4.17 -6.16
N ALA A 310 -8.66 3.10 -6.88
CA ALA A 310 -9.71 3.14 -7.87
C ALA A 310 -11.08 2.73 -7.34
N HIS A 311 -12.11 3.45 -7.77
CA HIS A 311 -13.45 2.86 -7.89
C HIS A 311 -13.52 2.08 -9.20
N VAL A 312 -13.67 0.76 -9.10
CA VAL A 312 -13.82 -0.13 -10.24
C VAL A 312 -15.29 -0.47 -10.47
N LYS A 313 -15.73 -0.37 -11.72
CA LYS A 313 -17.05 -0.77 -12.19
C LYS A 313 -16.91 -1.83 -13.29
N THR A 314 -17.69 -2.90 -13.21
CA THR A 314 -17.70 -3.93 -14.26
C THR A 314 -18.99 -4.75 -14.27
N ARG A 315 -19.35 -5.23 -15.47
CA ARG A 315 -20.41 -6.21 -15.75
C ARG A 315 -19.85 -7.47 -16.40
N GLY A 316 -18.54 -7.56 -16.53
CA GLY A 316 -17.83 -8.79 -16.90
C GLY A 316 -17.09 -9.35 -15.70
N ASN A 317 -16.80 -10.65 -15.75
CA ASN A 317 -16.15 -11.35 -14.64
C ASN A 317 -14.72 -10.84 -14.46
N ILE A 318 -14.23 -10.89 -13.21
CA ILE A 318 -12.81 -10.72 -12.91
C ILE A 318 -12.24 -12.09 -12.54
N ASP A 319 -11.43 -12.65 -13.42
CA ASP A 319 -10.74 -13.93 -13.21
C ASP A 319 -9.37 -13.69 -12.55
N GLY A 320 -9.37 -13.53 -11.24
CA GLY A 320 -8.16 -13.35 -10.44
C GLY A 320 -8.36 -12.51 -9.17
N ALA A 321 -7.38 -12.59 -8.26
CA ALA A 321 -7.34 -11.80 -7.04
C ALA A 321 -7.57 -10.32 -7.31
N THR A 322 -8.52 -9.72 -6.60
CA THR A 322 -8.95 -8.34 -6.82
C THR A 322 -8.74 -7.51 -5.57
N ALA A 323 -7.92 -6.47 -5.65
CA ALA A 323 -7.65 -5.53 -4.57
C ALA A 323 -7.85 -4.08 -5.06
N VAL A 324 -8.96 -3.46 -4.65
CA VAL A 324 -9.37 -2.14 -5.16
C VAL A 324 -9.88 -1.24 -4.04
N ARG A 325 -9.93 0.09 -4.26
CA ARG A 325 -10.52 1.00 -3.27
C ARG A 325 -12.01 0.71 -3.08
N MET A 326 -12.79 0.77 -4.17
CA MET A 326 -14.22 0.42 -4.18
C MET A 326 -14.52 -0.47 -5.37
N LEU A 327 -15.46 -1.41 -5.22
CA LEU A 327 -15.92 -2.26 -6.33
C LEU A 327 -17.44 -2.21 -6.45
N THR A 328 -17.92 -1.88 -7.64
CA THR A 328 -19.30 -2.09 -8.07
C THR A 328 -19.32 -3.08 -9.21
N ILE A 329 -19.88 -4.26 -8.97
CA ILE A 329 -19.84 -5.35 -9.92
C ILE A 329 -21.24 -5.95 -10.11
N ASN A 330 -21.62 -6.23 -11.36
CA ASN A 330 -22.83 -6.99 -11.73
C ASN A 330 -22.44 -8.27 -12.48
N ALA A 331 -21.46 -8.96 -11.92
CA ALA A 331 -20.74 -10.09 -12.46
C ALA A 331 -19.92 -10.75 -11.32
N GLU A 332 -19.10 -11.74 -11.65
CA GLU A 332 -18.45 -12.55 -10.64
C GLU A 332 -16.98 -12.17 -10.45
N VAL A 333 -16.45 -12.38 -9.25
CA VAL A 333 -15.01 -12.47 -9.00
C VAL A 333 -14.65 -13.95 -8.87
N HIS A 334 -13.78 -14.44 -9.75
CA HIS A 334 -13.39 -15.84 -9.86
C HIS A 334 -11.96 -16.07 -9.35
N LEU A 335 -11.69 -17.32 -9.01
CA LEU A 335 -10.34 -17.83 -8.74
C LEU A 335 -9.40 -17.59 -9.95
N PRO A 336 -8.08 -17.50 -9.72
CA PRO A 336 -7.38 -17.79 -8.48
C PRO A 336 -7.00 -16.55 -7.66
N THR A 337 -6.65 -16.78 -6.39
CA THR A 337 -5.81 -15.85 -5.64
C THR A 337 -4.46 -15.63 -6.34
N LEU A 338 -3.73 -14.61 -5.91
CA LEU A 338 -2.37 -14.39 -6.35
C LEU A 338 -1.48 -15.53 -5.82
N SER A 339 -0.91 -16.33 -6.72
CA SER A 339 0.06 -17.36 -6.39
C SER A 339 1.26 -16.72 -5.68
N SER A 340 1.75 -17.39 -4.62
CA SER A 340 2.96 -16.96 -3.94
C SER A 340 4.15 -17.10 -4.88
N VAL A 341 4.56 -15.98 -5.50
CA VAL A 341 5.80 -15.91 -6.29
C VAL A 341 7.02 -15.64 -5.43
N CYS A 342 6.83 -15.80 -4.12
CA CYS A 342 7.75 -15.40 -3.09
C CYS A 342 8.32 -16.66 -2.45
N PRO A 343 9.48 -17.14 -2.92
CA PRO A 343 10.07 -18.40 -2.44
C PRO A 343 10.31 -18.40 -0.92
N ASP A 344 10.48 -17.23 -0.30
CA ASP A 344 10.79 -17.12 1.13
C ASP A 344 9.54 -17.13 2.05
N HIS A 345 8.33 -17.01 1.50
CA HIS A 345 7.10 -16.95 2.32
C HIS A 345 6.35 -18.28 2.47
N ALA A 346 6.90 -19.38 1.96
CA ALA A 346 6.31 -20.72 2.10
C ALA A 346 6.10 -21.14 3.57
N GLY A 347 6.74 -20.48 4.54
CA GLY A 347 6.53 -20.67 5.98
C GLY A 347 5.64 -19.63 6.69
N ALA A 348 5.30 -18.49 6.07
CA ALA A 348 4.60 -17.38 6.73
C ALA A 348 3.06 -17.47 6.63
N SER A 349 2.54 -18.30 5.73
CA SER A 349 1.09 -18.47 5.51
C SER A 349 0.33 -19.04 6.73
N ALA A 350 1.01 -19.53 7.77
CA ALA A 350 0.37 -20.20 8.90
C ALA A 350 -0.01 -19.29 10.07
N GLN A 351 0.52 -18.06 10.21
CA GLN A 351 0.21 -17.20 11.35
C GLN A 351 0.34 -15.70 11.02
N ILE A 352 -0.65 -15.13 10.34
CA ILE A 352 -0.93 -13.69 10.51
C ILE A 352 -2.07 -13.58 11.53
N SER A 353 -1.75 -13.82 12.80
CA SER A 353 -2.67 -13.61 13.91
C SER A 353 -2.35 -12.24 14.54
N PRO A 354 -3.30 -11.29 14.61
CA PRO A 354 -3.05 -10.00 15.24
C PRO A 354 -2.94 -10.21 16.76
N THR A 355 -1.72 -10.36 17.26
CA THR A 355 -1.48 -10.39 18.70
C THR A 355 -1.47 -8.96 19.22
N VAL A 356 -2.64 -8.38 19.43
CA VAL A 356 -2.79 -7.18 20.27
C VAL A 356 -3.10 -7.68 21.70
N PRO A 357 -2.35 -7.26 22.74
CA PRO A 357 -2.64 -7.64 24.11
C PRO A 357 -3.95 -6.97 24.55
N ILE A 358 -5.01 -7.76 24.71
CA ILE A 358 -6.28 -7.30 25.28
C ILE A 358 -6.09 -7.20 26.79
N SER A 359 -6.03 -5.96 27.29
CA SER A 359 -6.17 -5.66 28.72
C SER A 359 -7.63 -5.90 29.12
N ASP A 360 -7.86 -7.02 29.80
CA ASP A 360 -9.16 -7.40 30.35
C ASP A 360 -9.48 -6.53 31.58
N SER A 361 -10.33 -5.52 31.40
CA SER A 361 -10.98 -4.82 32.52
C SER A 361 -12.47 -4.71 32.24
N ALA A 362 -13.22 -5.60 32.90
CA ALA A 362 -14.68 -5.69 32.87
C ALA A 362 -15.36 -4.36 33.26
N PRO A 363 -16.38 -3.89 32.51
CA PRO A 363 -17.17 -2.74 32.92
C PRO A 363 -18.18 -3.11 34.00
N LYS A 364 -18.15 -2.38 35.11
CA LYS A 364 -19.13 -2.39 36.19
C LYS A 364 -20.48 -1.89 35.68
N GLN A 365 -21.52 -2.71 35.83
CA GLN A 365 -22.90 -2.47 35.41
C GLN A 365 -23.51 -1.26 36.15
N LEU A 366 -24.10 -0.31 35.42
CA LEU A 366 -24.98 0.74 35.98
C LEU A 366 -26.46 0.35 35.81
N PRO A 367 -27.36 0.76 36.73
CA PRO A 367 -28.77 0.33 36.72
C PRO A 367 -29.60 1.01 35.62
N ALA A 368 -30.61 0.28 35.15
CA ALA A 368 -31.55 0.65 34.10
C ALA A 368 -32.43 1.85 34.46
N ALA A 369 -32.57 2.79 33.53
CA ALA A 369 -33.54 3.89 33.60
C ALA A 369 -34.79 3.55 32.78
N SER A 370 -35.94 3.83 33.40
CA SER A 370 -37.31 3.61 32.92
C SER A 370 -37.66 4.45 31.68
N VAL A 371 -38.43 3.84 30.77
CA VAL A 371 -38.90 4.39 29.50
C VAL A 371 -40.09 5.33 29.73
N THR A 372 -40.00 6.58 29.24
CA THR A 372 -41.17 7.46 29.07
C THR A 372 -41.34 7.78 27.57
N LYS A 373 -42.56 7.59 27.06
CA LYS A 373 -42.95 7.85 25.65
C LYS A 373 -42.85 9.34 25.31
N ALA A 374 -42.26 9.65 24.16
CA ALA A 374 -42.29 10.98 23.54
C ALA A 374 -43.34 11.07 22.41
N PRO A 375 -43.99 12.23 22.19
CA PRO A 375 -45.08 12.40 21.24
C PRO A 375 -44.62 12.70 19.80
N THR A 376 -45.49 12.33 18.85
CA THR A 376 -45.42 12.53 17.40
C THR A 376 -45.24 14.00 17.00
N ARG A 377 -44.29 14.30 16.10
CA ARG A 377 -44.05 15.64 15.54
C ARG A 377 -44.43 15.71 14.05
N ALA A 378 -45.07 16.81 13.67
CA ALA A 378 -45.53 17.17 12.33
C ALA A 378 -44.37 17.50 11.34
N PRO A 379 -44.65 17.62 10.02
CA PRO A 379 -43.63 17.74 8.98
C PRO A 379 -42.83 19.04 9.06
N VAL A 380 -41.51 18.94 8.93
CA VAL A 380 -40.57 20.08 8.97
C VAL A 380 -40.15 20.44 7.54
N VAL A 381 -40.29 21.72 7.18
CA VAL A 381 -39.84 22.35 5.93
C VAL A 381 -38.29 22.43 5.91
N PRO A 382 -37.61 22.29 4.74
CA PRO A 382 -36.15 22.31 4.68
C PRO A 382 -35.57 23.69 5.05
N PRO A 383 -34.53 23.77 5.89
CA PRO A 383 -33.89 25.05 6.20
C PRO A 383 -32.89 25.48 5.11
N THR A 384 -32.87 26.78 4.85
CA THR A 384 -31.87 27.52 4.07
C THR A 384 -30.46 27.36 4.68
N PRO A 385 -29.37 27.24 3.89
CA PRO A 385 -28.02 27.06 4.42
C PRO A 385 -27.54 28.31 5.18
N ALA A 386 -27.07 28.12 6.41
CA ALA A 386 -26.37 29.13 7.19
C ALA A 386 -24.87 29.18 6.81
N PRO A 387 -24.17 30.32 7.01
CA PRO A 387 -22.78 30.48 6.63
C PRO A 387 -21.84 29.65 7.52
N VAL A 388 -20.77 29.12 6.91
CA VAL A 388 -19.71 28.36 7.55
C VAL A 388 -18.97 29.24 8.57
N ALA A 389 -19.04 28.85 9.84
CA ALA A 389 -18.27 29.47 10.91
C ALA A 389 -16.79 29.04 10.83
N THR A 390 -15.90 30.02 10.89
CA THR A 390 -14.45 29.84 11.07
C THR A 390 -14.17 29.22 12.46
N PRO A 391 -13.33 28.19 12.59
CA PRO A 391 -13.00 27.63 13.89
C PRO A 391 -12.05 28.56 14.66
N THR A 392 -12.52 29.08 15.77
CA THR A 392 -11.71 29.70 16.82
C THR A 392 -11.01 28.63 17.67
N GLY A 393 -9.67 28.68 17.67
CA GLY A 393 -8.75 28.48 18.81
C GLY A 393 -8.89 27.26 19.73
N GLY A 394 -7.88 26.39 19.72
CA GLY A 394 -7.61 25.40 20.78
C GLY A 394 -6.19 24.83 20.75
N ASN A 395 -5.39 25.21 21.75
CA ASN A 395 -4.03 24.78 22.13
C ASN A 395 -2.84 25.10 21.21
N SER A 396 -2.23 26.23 21.55
CA SER A 396 -0.88 26.68 21.20
C SER A 396 0.21 25.69 21.64
N GLY A 397 1.05 25.25 20.70
CA GLY A 397 2.47 25.02 20.99
C GLY A 397 3.13 23.74 20.44
N GLN A 398 2.37 22.70 20.05
CA GLN A 398 2.98 21.47 19.55
C GLN A 398 2.85 21.37 18.02
N CYS A 399 4.00 21.43 17.36
CA CYS A 399 4.13 21.04 15.97
C CYS A 399 4.00 19.51 15.83
N VAL A 400 3.57 19.05 14.66
CA VAL A 400 3.41 17.63 14.33
C VAL A 400 4.73 17.09 13.78
N ALA A 401 5.25 16.00 14.34
CA ALA A 401 6.51 15.40 13.91
C ALA A 401 6.46 14.91 12.45
N ASP A 402 7.62 14.69 11.85
CA ASP A 402 7.73 14.14 10.50
C ASP A 402 6.94 12.83 10.40
N TRP A 403 6.23 12.68 9.28
CA TRP A 403 5.39 11.53 8.94
C TRP A 403 4.11 11.38 9.78
N GLN A 404 3.80 12.31 10.67
CA GLN A 404 2.53 12.30 11.42
C GLN A 404 1.41 13.09 10.74
N ASP A 405 0.18 12.78 11.16
CA ASP A 405 -1.06 13.36 10.64
C ASP A 405 -1.18 14.85 11.01
N CYS A 406 -1.21 15.71 10.00
CA CYS A 406 -1.37 17.16 10.14
C CYS A 406 -2.75 17.66 9.67
N SER A 407 -3.73 16.75 9.52
CA SER A 407 -5.09 17.10 9.07
C SER A 407 -5.84 18.01 10.03
N LYS A 408 -5.49 17.97 11.33
CA LYS A 408 -6.13 18.75 12.40
C LYS A 408 -5.26 19.90 12.91
N SER A 409 -3.98 19.96 12.52
CA SER A 409 -3.04 21.01 12.92
C SER A 409 -2.06 21.26 11.77
N PRO A 410 -2.06 22.46 11.15
CA PRO A 410 -1.30 22.70 9.93
C PRO A 410 0.21 22.91 10.14
N SER A 411 0.72 22.90 11.38
CA SER A 411 2.12 23.15 11.68
C SER A 411 2.92 21.86 11.91
N CYS A 412 3.77 21.50 10.95
CA CYS A 412 4.78 20.45 11.09
C CYS A 412 6.03 20.95 11.84
N CYS A 413 6.75 20.05 12.49
CA CYS A 413 8.01 20.37 13.16
C CYS A 413 9.16 20.57 12.16
N GLY A 414 10.11 21.45 12.52
CA GLY A 414 11.33 21.66 11.75
C GLY A 414 11.09 22.30 10.37
N THR A 415 11.73 21.77 9.34
CA THR A 415 11.60 22.24 7.94
C THR A 415 10.50 21.52 7.17
N SER A 416 9.73 20.65 7.82
CA SER A 416 8.72 19.85 7.17
C SER A 416 7.49 20.66 6.80
N VAL A 417 6.80 20.22 5.75
CA VAL A 417 5.57 20.82 5.25
C VAL A 417 4.42 19.84 5.36
N CYS A 418 3.24 20.34 5.74
CA CYS A 418 2.04 19.53 5.76
C CYS A 418 1.57 19.31 4.32
N VAL A 419 1.70 18.08 3.83
CA VAL A 419 1.33 17.71 2.46
C VAL A 419 -0.09 17.13 2.47
N PHE A 420 -0.98 17.80 1.75
CA PHE A 420 -2.36 17.35 1.56
C PHE A 420 -2.40 16.08 0.71
N HIS A 421 -3.14 15.07 1.17
CA HIS A 421 -3.34 13.82 0.44
C HIS A 421 -4.79 13.68 -0.06
N ASN A 422 -5.77 13.92 0.81
CA ASN A 422 -7.19 13.95 0.46
C ASN A 422 -7.98 14.76 1.49
N GLN A 423 -9.28 14.90 1.29
CA GLN A 423 -10.15 15.72 2.15
C GLN A 423 -10.22 15.31 3.65
N TRP A 424 -9.70 14.12 3.99
CA TRP A 424 -9.67 13.59 5.35
C TRP A 424 -8.24 13.43 5.92
N TYR A 425 -7.20 13.57 5.08
CA TYR A 425 -5.83 13.22 5.46
C TYR A 425 -4.77 14.14 4.85
N SER A 426 -3.84 14.59 5.68
CA SER A 426 -2.62 15.32 5.35
C SER A 426 -1.47 14.83 6.24
N GLN A 427 -0.23 14.84 5.73
CA GLN A 427 0.94 14.31 6.44
C GLN A 427 2.11 15.28 6.42
N CYS A 428 2.81 15.42 7.55
CA CYS A 428 4.08 16.16 7.61
C CYS A 428 5.19 15.43 6.84
N LYS A 429 5.82 16.11 5.87
CA LYS A 429 6.94 15.56 5.10
C LYS A 429 8.13 16.51 5.10
N PRO A 430 9.37 16.01 5.19
CA PRO A 430 10.57 16.82 5.05
C PRO A 430 10.55 17.58 3.72
N LYS A 431 10.77 18.90 3.77
CA LYS A 431 10.92 19.69 2.55
C LYS A 431 12.15 19.18 1.78
N PRO A 432 12.03 18.83 0.49
CA PRO A 432 13.19 18.41 -0.29
C PRO A 432 14.22 19.54 -0.28
N SER A 433 15.44 19.24 0.16
CA SER A 433 16.56 20.18 0.15
C SER A 433 16.77 20.67 -1.28
N SER A 434 16.59 21.97 -1.50
CA SER A 434 16.95 22.59 -2.77
C SER A 434 18.47 22.51 -2.90
N PHE A 435 18.94 21.62 -3.76
CA PHE A 435 20.33 21.59 -4.18
C PHE A 435 20.58 22.85 -5.02
N SER A 436 21.09 23.92 -4.40
CA SER A 436 21.66 25.07 -5.12
C SER A 436 23.08 24.74 -5.57
N GLY A 437 23.21 23.76 -6.46
CA GLY A 437 24.44 23.52 -7.21
C GLY A 437 24.40 24.34 -8.49
N GLN A 438 25.10 25.47 -8.54
CA GLN A 438 25.34 26.19 -9.80
C GLN A 438 26.22 25.32 -10.70
N PHE A 439 25.62 24.64 -11.67
CA PHE A 439 26.35 24.07 -12.80
C PHE A 439 26.55 25.16 -13.85
N SER A 440 27.77 25.67 -13.94
CA SER A 440 28.19 26.55 -15.04
C SER A 440 28.50 25.68 -16.26
N VAL A 441 27.60 25.70 -17.24
CA VAL A 441 27.78 24.97 -18.51
C VAL A 441 28.63 25.84 -19.43
N SER A 442 29.86 25.42 -19.73
CA SER A 442 30.65 26.04 -20.82
C SER A 442 30.17 25.51 -22.17
N PRO A 443 30.02 26.36 -23.19
CA PRO A 443 29.62 25.91 -24.53
C PRO A 443 30.74 25.06 -25.18
N PRO A 444 30.38 24.08 -26.02
CA PRO A 444 31.35 23.25 -26.71
C PRO A 444 32.12 24.05 -27.78
N PRO A 445 33.40 23.71 -28.03
CA PRO A 445 34.19 24.37 -29.06
C PRO A 445 33.68 24.01 -30.46
N PRO A 446 33.87 24.91 -31.46
CA PRO A 446 33.39 24.68 -32.82
C PRO A 446 34.14 23.54 -33.49
N GLN A 447 33.39 22.62 -34.12
CA GLN A 447 33.96 21.56 -34.95
C GLN A 447 34.43 22.14 -36.29
N THR A 448 35.74 22.05 -36.54
CA THR A 448 36.34 22.29 -37.85
C THR A 448 36.22 21.04 -38.72
N THR A 449 35.55 21.18 -39.85
CA THR A 449 35.53 20.25 -40.98
C THR A 449 36.92 20.17 -41.62
N VAL A 450 37.51 18.97 -41.72
CA VAL A 450 38.69 18.73 -42.56
C VAL A 450 38.33 17.72 -43.65
N VAL A 451 38.37 18.19 -44.89
CA VAL A 451 38.37 17.39 -46.12
C VAL A 451 39.83 17.14 -46.48
N GLY A 452 40.22 15.89 -46.77
CA GLY A 452 41.54 15.61 -47.34
C GLY A 452 41.94 14.13 -47.34
N ASN A 453 41.89 13.50 -48.51
CA ASN A 453 42.50 12.20 -48.81
C ASN A 453 44.02 12.37 -49.01
N VAL A 454 44.86 11.53 -48.39
CA VAL A 454 46.20 11.13 -48.92
C VAL A 454 46.58 9.73 -48.41
N TRP A 455 47.06 8.89 -49.32
CA TRP A 455 47.71 7.59 -49.12
C TRP A 455 49.20 7.73 -48.76
N LEU A 456 49.75 6.88 -47.87
CA LEU A 456 51.00 6.08 -48.03
C LEU A 456 51.54 5.54 -46.68
N SER A 457 51.80 4.23 -46.68
CA SER A 457 52.95 3.47 -46.17
C SER A 457 53.67 3.82 -44.85
N GLY A 458 53.99 2.77 -44.08
CA GLY A 458 55.29 2.69 -43.37
C GLY A 458 55.22 2.32 -41.90
N ALA A 459 55.70 1.12 -41.57
CA ALA A 459 55.88 0.58 -40.23
C ALA A 459 56.84 1.42 -39.36
N ILE A 460 56.67 1.37 -38.03
CA ILE A 460 57.76 1.28 -37.05
C ILE A 460 57.24 0.62 -35.76
N VAL A 461 58.02 -0.34 -35.32
CA VAL A 461 57.93 -1.12 -34.08
C VAL A 461 58.58 -0.34 -32.94
N GLN A 462 57.91 -0.19 -31.80
CA GLN A 462 58.59 -0.12 -30.49
C GLN A 462 57.78 -0.85 -29.41
N ARG A 463 58.48 -1.77 -28.72
CA ARG A 463 58.08 -2.52 -27.52
C ARG A 463 58.42 -1.68 -26.26
N ILE A 464 57.73 -1.80 -25.11
CA ILE A 464 58.03 -2.60 -23.87
C ILE A 464 57.38 -1.79 -22.69
N PRO A 465 56.99 -2.29 -21.48
CA PRO A 465 56.58 -3.62 -20.94
C PRO A 465 55.17 -3.59 -20.25
N ARG A 466 54.35 -4.66 -20.24
CA ARG A 466 54.26 -5.81 -19.28
C ARG A 466 54.34 -5.51 -17.76
N ALA A 467 53.19 -5.55 -17.09
CA ALA A 467 52.85 -6.31 -15.87
C ALA A 467 51.36 -6.05 -15.52
N ALA A 468 50.50 -6.97 -15.09
CA ALA A 468 50.47 -8.41 -15.03
C ALA A 468 48.99 -8.81 -14.91
N ALA A 469 48.57 -9.84 -15.64
CA ALA A 469 47.26 -10.47 -15.54
C ALA A 469 47.38 -11.75 -14.70
N ALA A 470 46.47 -11.94 -13.74
CA ALA A 470 46.19 -13.13 -12.93
C ALA A 470 45.27 -12.67 -11.78
N TRP A 471 44.12 -13.22 -11.42
CA TRP A 471 43.67 -14.62 -11.41
C TRP A 471 42.15 -14.71 -11.26
N TYR A 472 41.62 -15.86 -11.65
CA TYR A 472 40.21 -16.27 -11.61
C TYR A 472 39.93 -17.06 -10.30
N SER A 473 38.67 -16.98 -9.85
CA SER A 473 37.91 -18.02 -9.09
C SER A 473 38.01 -18.17 -7.56
N GLN A 474 36.81 -18.25 -6.98
CA GLN A 474 36.33 -18.98 -5.79
C GLN A 474 36.31 -18.30 -4.41
N CYS A 475 35.07 -18.00 -3.97
CA CYS A 475 34.39 -18.49 -2.75
C CYS A 475 32.88 -18.24 -3.01
N ARG A 476 32.01 -19.25 -3.27
CA ARG A 476 31.34 -20.11 -2.26
C ARG A 476 31.22 -19.42 -0.90
N ASN A 477 30.08 -18.76 -0.69
CA ASN A 477 28.99 -19.25 0.16
C ASN A 477 27.67 -18.68 -0.33
#